data_AF-A0A0U5C4I4-F1
#
_entry.id   AF-A0A0U5C4I4-F1
#
_cell.length_a   1.000
_cell.length_b   1.000
_cell.length_c   1.000
_cell.angle_alpha   90.00
_cell.angle_beta   90.00
_cell.angle_gamma   90.00
#
_symmetry.space_group_name_H-M   'P 1'
#
loop_
_entity.id
_entity.type
_entity.pdbx_description
1 polymer ?
#
loop_
_entity_poly.entity_id
_entity_poly.type
_entity_poly.pdbx_seq_one_letter_code
_entity_poly.pdbx_strand_id
1 'polypeptide(L)'
;MMHKKWIGSMSALLLASCMLAGCSSNTAEPNKSPTQQAPAQTDTTSKPPAAAAAPDAPQTKQSTLTIEGSAQPITLKRYDASMPLPFHTYYPQDMIAEKKGDGVQFTANFAGTRNDDMFIKVEFPADLSSEQAAVARIKKNKDVTEEAAEKNHTWTKKEFNIDSTKNGTAYGGSALIGEHNGHYFIVTVYMPVEAAEGLGVRADKILEEWVWTDDHKPLIQK
;
A
#
# COMPACT_ATOMS: atom_id res chain seq x y z
N MET A 1 -39.65 5.10 42.21
CA MET A 1 -39.56 5.11 40.73
C MET A 1 -38.09 5.01 40.37
N MET A 2 -37.47 3.87 40.04
CA MET A 2 -37.94 2.58 39.48
C MET A 2 -38.06 2.55 37.93
N HIS A 3 -36.91 2.63 37.26
CA HIS A 3 -36.67 2.10 35.90
C HIS A 3 -35.44 1.17 36.00
N LYS A 4 -35.60 -0.14 36.18
CA LYS A 4 -36.00 -1.17 35.20
C LYS A 4 -34.82 -1.58 34.29
N LYS A 5 -33.99 -2.49 34.81
CA LYS A 5 -32.96 -3.22 34.06
C LYS A 5 -33.61 -4.08 32.97
N TRP A 6 -32.90 -4.30 31.86
CA TRP A 6 -33.23 -5.35 30.90
C TRP A 6 -31.94 -6.09 30.53
N ILE A 7 -31.94 -7.41 30.70
CA ILE A 7 -30.88 -8.33 30.31
C ILE A 7 -31.57 -9.45 29.53
N GLY A 8 -31.06 -9.78 28.35
CA GLY A 8 -31.70 -10.70 27.41
C GLY A 8 -30.68 -11.40 26.52
N SER A 9 -29.82 -12.22 27.12
CA SER A 9 -28.98 -13.15 26.34
C SER A 9 -29.87 -14.20 25.69
N MET A 10 -29.74 -14.40 24.37
CA MET A 10 -30.37 -15.53 23.70
C MET A 10 -29.41 -16.14 22.67
N SER A 11 -28.65 -17.14 23.10
CA SER A 11 -27.79 -17.94 22.22
C SER A 11 -28.65 -18.80 21.30
N ALA A 12 -28.48 -18.67 20.00
CA ALA A 12 -29.09 -19.54 18.99
C ALA A 12 -27.99 -20.31 18.25
N LEU A 13 -27.72 -21.54 18.70
CA LEU A 13 -26.80 -22.45 18.03
C LEU A 13 -27.56 -23.18 16.90
N LEU A 14 -27.09 -23.09 15.66
CA LEU A 14 -27.64 -23.86 14.54
C LEU A 14 -26.52 -24.62 13.82
N LEU A 15 -26.50 -25.95 13.97
CA LEU A 15 -25.76 -26.84 13.09
C LEU A 15 -26.59 -27.11 11.84
N ALA A 16 -25.97 -27.07 10.67
CA ALA A 16 -26.53 -27.58 9.42
C ALA A 16 -25.43 -28.27 8.62
N SER A 17 -25.32 -29.61 8.77
CA SER A 17 -24.40 -30.44 8.01
C SER A 17 -25.12 -31.13 6.87
N CYS A 18 -24.67 -30.95 5.63
CA CYS A 18 -24.98 -31.86 4.52
C CYS A 18 -23.73 -32.09 3.67
N MET A 19 -23.39 -33.35 3.43
CA MET A 19 -22.38 -33.76 2.45
C MET A 19 -23.03 -33.85 1.07
N LEU A 20 -22.24 -33.62 0.01
CA LEU A 20 -22.40 -34.34 -1.25
C LEU A 20 -21.01 -34.59 -1.86
N ALA A 21 -20.77 -35.82 -2.30
CA ALA A 21 -19.54 -36.22 -2.99
C ALA A 21 -19.76 -36.15 -4.52
N GLY A 22 -18.69 -35.88 -5.27
CA GLY A 22 -18.75 -35.72 -6.72
C GLY A 22 -17.45 -36.14 -7.40
N CYS A 23 -17.18 -37.45 -7.46
CA CYS A 23 -16.09 -38.00 -8.27
C CYS A 23 -16.51 -38.10 -9.74
N SER A 24 -15.68 -37.62 -10.66
CA SER A 24 -15.72 -38.01 -12.06
C SER A 24 -14.33 -37.88 -12.67
N SER A 25 -13.80 -39.00 -13.15
CA SER A 25 -12.47 -39.15 -13.73
C SER A 25 -12.58 -39.82 -15.10
N ASN A 26 -12.12 -39.15 -16.15
CA ASN A 26 -11.95 -39.62 -17.53
C ASN A 26 -11.22 -38.49 -18.29
N THR A 27 -10.38 -38.69 -19.30
CA THR A 27 -9.60 -39.87 -19.77
C THR A 27 -8.40 -39.30 -20.52
N ALA A 28 -7.21 -39.90 -20.40
CA ALA A 28 -6.05 -39.50 -21.20
C ALA A 28 -5.95 -40.35 -22.48
N GLU A 29 -5.57 -39.75 -23.62
CA GLU A 29 -4.71 -40.34 -24.67
C GLU A 29 -4.30 -39.27 -25.72
N PRO A 30 -3.33 -39.49 -26.65
CA PRO A 30 -2.18 -38.57 -26.72
C PRO A 30 -1.73 -38.13 -28.15
N ASN A 31 -0.51 -37.59 -28.22
CA ASN A 31 0.46 -37.73 -29.33
C ASN A 31 0.39 -36.75 -30.53
N LYS A 32 1.33 -35.79 -30.61
CA LYS A 32 2.42 -35.73 -31.63
C LYS A 32 3.33 -34.47 -31.54
N SER A 33 4.61 -34.68 -31.82
CA SER A 33 5.68 -33.69 -32.11
C SER A 33 6.45 -34.17 -33.35
N PRO A 34 7.50 -33.49 -33.90
CA PRO A 34 8.06 -32.14 -33.66
C PRO A 34 7.91 -31.26 -34.95
N THR A 35 8.78 -30.38 -35.50
CA THR A 35 10.21 -29.99 -35.29
C THR A 35 10.53 -28.64 -35.97
N GLN A 36 11.31 -27.76 -35.31
CA GLN A 36 12.11 -26.64 -35.89
C GLN A 36 11.32 -25.54 -36.69
N GLN A 37 11.84 -24.35 -37.04
CA GLN A 37 13.19 -23.77 -37.00
C GLN A 37 13.15 -22.23 -36.80
N ALA A 38 14.26 -21.60 -36.42
CA ALA A 38 14.49 -20.14 -36.41
C ALA A 38 15.28 -19.72 -37.69
N PRO A 39 15.61 -18.42 -37.99
CA PRO A 39 15.47 -17.20 -37.17
C PRO A 39 15.00 -15.91 -37.90
N ALA A 40 14.79 -14.83 -37.13
CA ALA A 40 15.04 -13.44 -37.56
C ALA A 40 15.24 -12.51 -36.34
N GLN A 41 16.22 -11.60 -36.39
CA GLN A 41 16.32 -10.47 -35.46
C GLN A 41 15.76 -9.21 -36.13
N THR A 42 15.06 -8.38 -35.37
CA THR A 42 14.86 -6.96 -35.70
C THR A 42 15.01 -6.14 -34.43
N ASP A 43 16.08 -5.33 -34.35
CA ASP A 43 16.22 -4.34 -33.29
C ASP A 43 15.19 -3.23 -33.47
N THR A 44 14.18 -3.23 -32.60
CA THR A 44 13.32 -2.06 -32.39
C THR A 44 13.44 -1.63 -30.95
N THR A 45 13.95 -0.42 -30.71
CA THR A 45 14.12 0.18 -29.39
C THR A 45 12.77 0.39 -28.71
N SER A 46 12.26 -0.65 -28.05
CA SER A 46 11.04 -0.59 -27.27
C SER A 46 11.28 0.22 -26.00
N LYS A 47 10.95 1.51 -26.05
CA LYS A 47 10.55 2.23 -24.84
C LYS A 47 9.54 1.34 -24.10
N PRO A 48 9.77 0.97 -22.83
CA PRO A 48 8.87 0.07 -22.11
C PRO A 48 7.43 0.60 -22.19
N PRO A 49 6.43 -0.25 -22.53
CA PRO A 49 5.04 0.11 -22.35
C PRO A 49 4.84 0.54 -20.90
N ALA A 50 4.13 1.65 -20.68
CA ALA A 50 3.62 1.96 -19.35
C ALA A 50 2.59 0.88 -19.01
N ALA A 51 3.03 -0.15 -18.29
CA ALA A 51 2.24 -1.34 -18.04
C ALA A 51 0.96 -0.95 -17.28
N ALA A 52 -0.19 -1.35 -17.82
CA ALA A 52 -1.45 -1.17 -17.12
C ALA A 52 -1.48 -2.08 -15.89
N ALA A 53 -1.90 -1.53 -14.75
CA ALA A 53 -2.18 -2.34 -13.57
C ALA A 53 -3.22 -3.43 -13.90
N ALA A 54 -3.03 -4.64 -13.38
CA ALA A 54 -3.75 -5.85 -13.81
C ALA A 54 -5.25 -5.60 -14.05
N PRO A 55 -5.78 -5.85 -15.26
CA PRO A 55 -7.10 -5.36 -15.67
C PRO A 55 -8.24 -5.94 -14.81
N ASP A 56 -8.10 -7.20 -14.39
CA ASP A 56 -9.16 -7.95 -13.69
C ASP A 56 -9.16 -7.77 -12.15
N ALA A 57 -8.24 -6.99 -11.58
CA ALA A 57 -8.18 -6.80 -10.13
C ALA A 57 -9.36 -5.93 -9.63
N PRO A 58 -10.10 -6.33 -8.58
CA PRO A 58 -11.36 -5.70 -8.21
C PRO A 58 -11.19 -4.27 -7.68
N GLN A 59 -12.16 -3.40 -7.93
CA GLN A 59 -12.12 -2.00 -7.49
C GLN A 59 -12.20 -1.83 -5.96
N THR A 60 -12.73 -2.83 -5.24
CA THR A 60 -12.70 -2.91 -3.78
C THR A 60 -12.46 -4.34 -3.31
N LYS A 61 -11.91 -4.50 -2.10
CA LYS A 61 -11.82 -5.79 -1.41
C LYS A 61 -11.91 -5.63 0.10
N GLN A 62 -12.26 -6.70 0.82
CA GLN A 62 -12.24 -6.69 2.29
C GLN A 62 -10.87 -7.07 2.83
N SER A 63 -10.52 -6.51 3.98
CA SER A 63 -9.28 -6.73 4.72
C SER A 63 -9.53 -6.52 6.21
N THR A 64 -8.49 -6.68 7.03
CA THR A 64 -8.50 -6.42 8.47
C THR A 64 -7.32 -5.54 8.84
N LEU A 65 -7.52 -4.60 9.76
CA LEU A 65 -6.47 -3.86 10.46
C LEU A 65 -6.50 -4.23 11.94
N THR A 66 -5.34 -4.32 12.58
CA THR A 66 -5.25 -4.39 14.05
C THR A 66 -4.99 -2.98 14.56
N ILE A 67 -5.95 -2.41 15.30
CA ILE A 67 -5.88 -1.05 15.85
C ILE A 67 -6.13 -1.17 17.35
N GLU A 68 -5.26 -0.59 18.20
CA GLU A 68 -5.35 -0.71 19.66
C GLU A 68 -5.45 -2.20 20.11
N GLY A 69 -4.65 -3.06 19.48
CA GLY A 69 -4.66 -4.52 19.68
C GLY A 69 -5.90 -5.26 19.15
N SER A 70 -6.90 -4.56 18.62
CA SER A 70 -8.19 -5.11 18.20
C SER A 70 -8.30 -5.27 16.69
N ALA A 71 -8.71 -6.44 16.22
CA ALA A 71 -8.94 -6.72 14.81
C ALA A 71 -10.25 -6.05 14.32
N GLN A 72 -10.13 -5.09 13.41
CA GLN A 72 -11.24 -4.34 12.81
C GLN A 72 -11.35 -4.64 11.31
N PRO A 73 -12.53 -5.05 10.79
CA PRO A 73 -12.73 -5.26 9.36
C PRO A 73 -12.76 -3.92 8.61
N ILE A 74 -12.12 -3.86 7.44
CA ILE A 74 -12.12 -2.67 6.61
C ILE A 74 -12.22 -3.03 5.12
N THR A 75 -12.98 -2.24 4.37
CA THR A 75 -12.93 -2.27 2.91
C THR A 75 -11.75 -1.45 2.43
N LEU A 76 -10.95 -2.00 1.53
CA LEU A 76 -9.93 -1.27 0.79
C LEU A 76 -10.45 -0.92 -0.61
N LYS A 77 -10.07 0.25 -1.12
CA LYS A 77 -10.34 0.76 -2.46
C LYS A 77 -9.08 0.61 -3.31
N ARG A 78 -9.21 0.21 -4.57
CA ARG A 78 -8.09 0.20 -5.52
C ARG A 78 -7.64 1.64 -5.81
N TYR A 79 -6.34 1.86 -5.93
CA TYR A 79 -5.74 3.06 -6.51
C TYR A 79 -5.00 2.67 -7.79
N ASP A 80 -5.67 2.93 -8.91
CA ASP A 80 -5.26 2.69 -10.29
C ASP A 80 -5.54 3.94 -11.15
N ALA A 81 -5.24 5.12 -10.59
CA ALA A 81 -5.44 6.41 -11.24
C ALA A 81 -4.84 6.43 -12.65
N SER A 82 -5.54 7.02 -13.62
CA SER A 82 -5.26 6.97 -15.07
C SER A 82 -3.99 7.73 -15.55
N MET A 83 -3.05 7.98 -14.63
CA MET A 83 -1.70 8.45 -14.90
C MET A 83 -0.73 7.24 -14.86
N PRO A 84 0.34 7.21 -15.65
CA PRO A 84 1.40 6.20 -15.53
C PRO A 84 2.28 6.45 -14.29
N LEU A 85 1.70 6.29 -13.10
CA LEU A 85 2.46 5.99 -11.89
C LEU A 85 2.96 4.53 -12.01
N PRO A 86 4.17 4.20 -11.55
CA PRO A 86 4.78 2.88 -11.77
C PRO A 86 4.17 1.75 -10.92
N PHE A 87 3.01 1.96 -10.29
CA PHE A 87 2.43 1.06 -9.29
C PHE A 87 0.90 1.05 -9.33
N HIS A 88 0.32 0.07 -8.66
CA HIS A 88 -1.03 0.12 -8.13
C HIS A 88 -1.01 -0.35 -6.66
N THR A 89 -2.02 0.06 -5.89
CA THR A 89 -2.17 -0.37 -4.49
C THR A 89 -3.65 -0.40 -4.09
N TYR A 90 -3.95 -0.90 -2.89
CA TYR A 90 -5.23 -0.78 -2.22
C TYR A 90 -5.08 0.07 -0.96
N TYR A 91 -5.96 1.05 -0.78
CA TYR A 91 -5.95 1.96 0.39
C TYR A 91 -7.24 1.84 1.21
N PRO A 92 -7.18 2.04 2.55
CA PRO A 92 -8.35 2.02 3.43
C PRO A 92 -9.48 2.96 2.98
N GLN A 93 -10.74 2.51 3.07
CA GLN A 93 -11.89 3.29 2.63
C GLN A 93 -12.10 4.61 3.39
N ASP A 94 -11.54 4.74 4.59
CA ASP A 94 -11.57 5.91 5.47
C ASP A 94 -10.38 6.86 5.26
N MET A 95 -9.72 6.74 4.10
CA MET A 95 -8.74 7.69 3.59
C MET A 95 -9.19 8.26 2.24
N ILE A 96 -8.65 9.43 1.89
CA ILE A 96 -8.84 10.09 0.59
C ILE A 96 -7.52 10.01 -0.18
N ALA A 97 -7.52 9.33 -1.33
CA ALA A 97 -6.38 9.28 -2.22
C ALA A 97 -6.43 10.43 -3.25
N GLU A 98 -5.42 11.29 -3.26
CA GLU A 98 -5.29 12.43 -4.17
C GLU A 98 -3.95 12.36 -4.90
N LYS A 99 -3.93 12.61 -6.22
CA LYS A 99 -2.66 12.83 -6.93
C LYS A 99 -2.02 14.14 -6.43
N LYS A 100 -0.74 14.12 -6.06
CA LYS A 100 0.04 15.30 -5.66
C LYS A 100 1.33 15.35 -6.45
N GLY A 101 1.47 16.34 -7.34
CA GLY A 101 2.67 16.51 -8.17
C GLY A 101 2.95 15.30 -9.05
N ASP A 102 4.11 14.68 -8.86
CA ASP A 102 4.57 13.45 -9.50
C ASP A 102 4.05 12.14 -8.86
N GLY A 103 3.33 12.23 -7.73
CA GLY A 103 2.94 11.07 -6.92
C GLY A 103 1.51 11.12 -6.36
N VAL A 104 1.31 10.46 -5.21
CA VAL A 104 0.02 10.30 -4.52
C VAL A 104 0.12 10.71 -3.06
N GLN A 105 -0.99 11.19 -2.49
CA GLN A 105 -1.17 11.38 -1.06
C GLN A 105 -2.49 10.74 -0.61
N PHE A 106 -2.40 9.87 0.39
CA PHE A 106 -3.51 9.28 1.13
C PHE A 106 -3.67 10.07 2.43
N THR A 107 -4.66 10.96 2.47
CA THR A 107 -5.00 11.77 3.65
C THR A 107 -6.05 11.06 4.51
N ALA A 108 -5.92 11.11 5.83
CA ALA A 108 -6.88 10.51 6.75
C ALA A 108 -8.26 11.19 6.66
N ASN A 109 -9.33 10.40 6.69
CA ASN A 109 -10.72 10.85 6.63
C ASN A 109 -11.59 10.08 7.66
N PHE A 110 -11.05 9.92 8.87
CA PHE A 110 -11.64 9.05 9.91
C PHE A 110 -13.00 9.60 10.36
N ALA A 111 -13.99 8.70 10.47
CA ALA A 111 -15.40 9.06 10.68
C ALA A 111 -15.97 10.13 9.71
N GLY A 112 -15.37 10.29 8.51
CA GLY A 112 -15.76 11.30 7.53
C GLY A 112 -15.15 12.69 7.76
N THR A 113 -14.23 12.84 8.72
CA THR A 113 -13.48 14.08 8.97
C THR A 113 -12.10 14.01 8.34
N ARG A 114 -11.86 14.80 7.29
CA ARG A 114 -10.54 14.97 6.66
C ARG A 114 -9.57 15.66 7.63
N ASN A 115 -8.35 15.13 7.76
CA ASN A 115 -7.26 15.77 8.49
C ASN A 115 -5.99 15.85 7.62
N ASP A 116 -5.71 17.03 7.06
CA ASP A 116 -4.57 17.25 6.15
C ASP A 116 -3.18 17.22 6.83
N ASP A 117 -3.09 17.29 8.17
CA ASP A 117 -1.85 17.01 8.91
C ASP A 117 -1.71 15.51 9.27
N MET A 118 -2.55 14.62 8.72
CA MET A 118 -2.45 13.17 8.82
C MET A 118 -2.44 12.52 7.42
N PHE A 119 -1.28 12.10 6.94
CA PHE A 119 -1.15 11.51 5.61
C PHE A 119 -0.02 10.49 5.44
N ILE A 120 -0.19 9.64 4.43
CA ILE A 120 0.90 8.95 3.73
C ILE A 120 1.02 9.59 2.35
N LYS A 121 2.22 10.02 1.96
CA LYS A 121 2.51 10.57 0.64
C LYS A 121 3.61 9.74 -0.01
N VAL A 122 3.50 9.42 -1.29
CA VAL A 122 4.56 8.79 -2.08
C VAL A 122 4.84 9.63 -3.31
N GLU A 123 6.08 10.11 -3.43
CA GLU A 123 6.59 10.93 -4.54
C GLU A 123 7.45 10.10 -5.49
N PHE A 124 7.35 10.37 -6.80
CA PHE A 124 8.13 9.76 -7.88
C PHE A 124 8.83 10.82 -8.75
N PRO A 125 9.76 11.61 -8.18
CA PRO A 125 10.29 12.77 -8.87
C PRO A 125 11.35 12.37 -9.88
N ALA A 126 11.16 12.80 -11.13
CA ALA A 126 12.06 12.48 -12.24
C ALA A 126 13.49 13.05 -12.06
N ASP A 127 13.72 13.93 -11.09
CA ASP A 127 15.03 14.47 -10.71
C ASP A 127 15.79 13.62 -9.67
N LEU A 128 15.18 12.57 -9.08
CA LEU A 128 15.85 11.67 -8.13
C LEU A 128 16.66 10.56 -8.82
N SER A 129 17.80 10.96 -9.39
CA SER A 129 18.76 10.05 -10.05
C SER A 129 19.76 9.37 -9.11
N SER A 130 19.73 9.64 -7.80
CA SER A 130 20.58 8.98 -6.81
C SER A 130 20.01 9.01 -5.39
N GLU A 131 20.50 8.11 -4.52
CA GLU A 131 20.19 8.11 -3.09
C GLU A 131 20.53 9.46 -2.44
N GLN A 132 21.69 10.05 -2.78
CA GLN A 132 22.12 11.33 -2.22
C GLN A 132 21.22 12.49 -2.66
N ALA A 133 20.67 12.45 -3.89
CA ALA A 133 19.66 13.41 -4.32
C ALA A 133 18.35 13.25 -3.55
N ALA A 134 17.94 12.01 -3.24
CA ALA A 134 16.75 11.73 -2.44
C ALA A 134 16.92 12.17 -0.97
N VAL A 135 18.07 11.90 -0.34
CA VAL A 135 18.42 12.42 1.00
C VAL A 135 18.42 13.95 0.99
N ALA A 136 19.07 14.59 0.00
CA ALA A 136 19.10 16.04 -0.13
C ALA A 136 17.71 16.66 -0.43
N ARG A 137 16.77 15.93 -1.03
CA ARG A 137 15.37 16.36 -1.19
C ARG A 137 14.62 16.28 0.14
N ILE A 138 14.75 15.18 0.88
CA ILE A 138 14.12 14.98 2.19
C ILE A 138 14.61 16.04 3.20
N LYS A 139 15.93 16.24 3.31
CA LYS A 139 16.56 17.21 4.24
C LYS A 139 16.26 18.68 3.94
N LYS A 140 15.50 19.01 2.87
CA LYS A 140 14.89 20.35 2.70
C LYS A 140 13.78 20.60 3.73
N ASN A 141 13.15 19.55 4.25
CA ASN A 141 12.31 19.66 5.43
C ASN A 141 13.19 19.69 6.68
N LYS A 142 13.27 20.87 7.31
CA LYS A 142 13.97 21.11 8.58
C LYS A 142 13.48 20.29 9.78
N ASP A 143 12.29 19.68 9.67
CA ASP A 143 11.69 18.85 10.71
C ASP A 143 12.10 17.36 10.57
N VAL A 144 12.95 17.01 9.60
CA VAL A 144 13.52 15.65 9.44
C VAL A 144 14.78 15.52 10.29
N THR A 145 14.86 14.43 11.06
CA THR A 145 15.99 14.10 11.93
C THR A 145 17.24 13.66 11.15
N GLU A 146 18.27 13.18 11.85
CA GLU A 146 19.28 12.33 11.22
C GLU A 146 18.74 10.96 10.82
N GLU A 147 19.54 10.24 10.03
CA GLU A 147 19.23 8.88 9.55
C GLU A 147 18.99 7.93 10.74
N ALA A 148 17.96 7.10 10.64
CA ALA A 148 17.66 6.10 11.65
C ALA A 148 18.80 5.06 11.72
N ALA A 149 19.28 4.78 12.93
CA ALA A 149 20.39 3.85 13.14
C ALA A 149 20.05 2.38 12.75
N GLU A 150 18.76 2.04 12.76
CA GLU A 150 18.20 0.77 12.32
C GLU A 150 17.03 1.03 11.37
N LYS A 151 16.81 0.13 10.40
CA LYS A 151 15.75 0.25 9.39
C LYS A 151 14.56 -0.63 9.77
N ASN A 152 13.37 -0.04 9.83
CA ASN A 152 12.13 -0.73 10.12
C ASN A 152 11.63 -1.55 8.93
N HIS A 153 12.01 -1.16 7.71
CA HIS A 153 11.57 -1.80 6.48
C HIS A 153 12.77 -2.41 5.71
N THR A 154 12.55 -3.55 5.07
CA THR A 154 13.57 -4.23 4.25
C THR A 154 13.77 -3.59 2.88
N TRP A 155 12.69 -3.06 2.28
CA TRP A 155 12.68 -2.47 0.93
C TRP A 155 13.32 -1.07 0.85
N THR A 156 13.46 -0.38 1.98
CA THR A 156 14.04 0.97 2.04
C THR A 156 15.56 0.92 1.82
N LYS A 157 16.12 2.02 1.32
CA LYS A 157 17.56 2.31 1.32
C LYS A 157 17.96 3.05 2.59
N LYS A 158 17.17 4.07 2.93
CA LYS A 158 17.40 5.02 4.03
C LYS A 158 16.08 5.34 4.69
N GLU A 159 16.13 5.57 6.00
CA GLU A 159 14.97 5.96 6.81
C GLU A 159 15.38 7.15 7.70
N PHE A 160 14.47 8.10 7.89
CA PHE A 160 14.64 9.26 8.76
C PHE A 160 13.34 9.46 9.54
N ASN A 161 13.42 9.91 10.78
CA ASN A 161 12.23 10.33 11.53
C ASN A 161 11.85 11.77 11.15
N ILE A 162 10.61 12.14 11.44
CA ILE A 162 10.14 13.52 11.33
C ILE A 162 9.61 13.92 12.71
N ASP A 163 10.27 14.88 13.34
CA ASP A 163 9.90 15.38 14.67
C ASP A 163 9.60 16.88 14.58
N SER A 164 8.35 17.27 14.88
CA SER A 164 7.92 18.67 14.80
C SER A 164 6.93 19.04 15.89
N THR A 165 6.79 20.33 16.16
CA THR A 165 5.75 20.86 17.05
C THR A 165 5.10 22.07 16.38
N LYS A 166 3.77 22.02 16.22
CA LYS A 166 2.95 23.09 15.64
C LYS A 166 1.89 23.47 16.66
N ASN A 167 1.83 24.74 17.05
CA ASN A 167 0.81 25.28 17.96
C ASN A 167 0.65 24.52 19.30
N GLY A 168 1.74 23.93 19.81
CA GLY A 168 1.75 23.13 21.04
C GLY A 168 1.39 21.64 20.86
N THR A 169 0.96 21.21 19.67
CA THR A 169 0.78 19.80 19.32
C THR A 169 2.07 19.22 18.75
N ALA A 170 2.48 18.06 19.26
CA ALA A 170 3.61 17.29 18.74
C ALA A 170 3.20 16.44 17.54
N TYR A 171 4.04 16.43 16.50
CA TYR A 171 3.84 15.69 15.26
C TYR A 171 5.05 14.82 14.97
N GLY A 172 4.79 13.54 14.74
CA GLY A 172 5.76 12.52 14.41
C GLY A 172 5.59 12.01 12.98
N GLY A 173 6.56 11.24 12.50
CA GLY A 173 6.50 10.65 11.17
C GLY A 173 7.79 9.99 10.75
N SER A 174 7.81 9.53 9.50
CA SER A 174 9.00 8.99 8.84
C SER A 174 9.11 9.46 7.40
N ALA A 175 10.34 9.62 6.94
CA ALA A 175 10.68 9.83 5.54
C ALA A 175 11.57 8.66 5.08
N LEU A 176 11.05 7.86 4.15
CA LEU A 176 11.63 6.61 3.71
C LEU A 176 12.07 6.75 2.24
N ILE A 177 13.31 6.41 1.94
CA ILE A 177 13.82 6.34 0.56
C ILE A 177 13.72 4.90 0.08
N GLY A 178 13.04 4.68 -1.05
CA GLY A 178 13.07 3.42 -1.78
C GLY A 178 13.76 3.58 -3.15
N GLU A 179 14.06 2.46 -3.79
CA GLU A 179 14.52 2.39 -5.18
C GLU A 179 13.73 1.30 -5.91
N HIS A 180 13.29 1.56 -7.14
CA HIS A 180 12.76 0.56 -8.06
C HIS A 180 13.33 0.79 -9.46
N ASN A 181 13.90 -0.26 -10.07
CA ASN A 181 14.50 -0.22 -11.41
C ASN A 181 15.41 1.00 -11.69
N GLY A 182 16.27 1.37 -10.73
CA GLY A 182 17.20 2.49 -10.84
C GLY A 182 16.62 3.88 -10.52
N HIS A 183 15.33 3.97 -10.24
CA HIS A 183 14.64 5.21 -9.89
C HIS A 183 14.35 5.28 -8.39
N TYR A 184 14.71 6.39 -7.75
CA TYR A 184 14.46 6.61 -6.33
C TYR A 184 13.10 7.24 -6.09
N PHE A 185 12.40 6.78 -5.05
CA PHE A 185 11.11 7.30 -4.64
C PHE A 185 11.10 7.58 -3.13
N ILE A 186 10.20 8.46 -2.69
CA ILE A 186 10.11 8.88 -1.29
C ILE A 186 8.72 8.57 -0.75
N VAL A 187 8.64 7.79 0.32
CA VAL A 187 7.43 7.69 1.16
C VAL A 187 7.58 8.65 2.34
N THR A 188 6.52 9.38 2.67
CA THR A 188 6.43 10.23 3.87
C THR A 188 5.17 9.85 4.63
N VAL A 189 5.31 9.42 5.88
CA VAL A 189 4.21 9.28 6.83
C VAL A 189 4.29 10.44 7.82
N TYR A 190 3.19 11.14 8.06
CA TYR A 190 3.16 12.30 8.95
C TYR A 190 1.82 12.41 9.69
N MET A 191 1.86 12.68 11.00
CA MET A 191 0.70 12.67 11.90
C MET A 191 0.98 13.37 13.25
N PRO A 192 -0.06 13.83 13.99
CA PRO A 192 0.06 14.03 15.43
C PRO A 192 0.53 12.73 16.11
N VAL A 193 1.41 12.81 17.11
CA VAL A 193 1.98 11.60 17.75
C VAL A 193 0.91 10.69 18.37
N GLU A 194 -0.15 11.28 18.94
CA GLU A 194 -1.30 10.57 19.53
C GLU A 194 -2.09 9.73 18.50
N ALA A 195 -1.88 9.95 17.18
CA ALA A 195 -2.57 9.24 16.11
C ALA A 195 -1.69 8.17 15.42
N ALA A 196 -0.50 7.89 15.97
CA ALA A 196 0.49 7.00 15.35
C ALA A 196 -0.01 5.58 15.10
N GLU A 197 -0.67 4.93 16.07
CA GLU A 197 -1.24 3.59 15.87
C GLU A 197 -2.30 3.59 14.76
N GLY A 198 -3.18 4.61 14.74
CA GLY A 198 -4.28 4.69 13.79
C GLY A 198 -3.84 4.91 12.34
N LEU A 199 -2.81 5.73 12.11
CA LEU A 199 -2.30 5.97 10.75
C LEU A 199 -1.21 4.97 10.33
N GLY A 200 -0.36 4.52 11.26
CA GLY A 200 0.74 3.58 10.99
C GLY A 200 0.25 2.29 10.33
N VAL A 201 -0.72 1.61 10.93
CA VAL A 201 -1.25 0.35 10.36
C VAL A 201 -2.00 0.54 9.02
N ARG A 202 -2.40 1.78 8.71
CA ARG A 202 -2.96 2.16 7.39
C ARG A 202 -1.85 2.43 6.37
N ALA A 203 -0.73 3.02 6.79
CA ALA A 203 0.48 3.16 5.99
C ALA A 203 1.03 1.77 5.61
N ASP A 204 1.21 0.89 6.59
CA ASP A 204 1.65 -0.49 6.37
C ASP A 204 0.73 -1.20 5.39
N LYS A 205 -0.61 -1.07 5.53
CA LYS A 205 -1.56 -1.70 4.60
C LYS A 205 -1.41 -1.20 3.16
N ILE A 206 -1.18 0.10 2.95
CA ILE A 206 -0.96 0.68 1.61
C ILE A 206 0.35 0.20 0.98
N LEU A 207 1.37 -0.09 1.80
CA LEU A 207 2.69 -0.56 1.35
C LEU A 207 2.74 -2.09 1.16
N GLU A 208 2.00 -2.86 1.96
CA GLU A 208 1.78 -4.30 1.75
C GLU A 208 1.02 -4.59 0.45
N GLU A 209 0.05 -3.74 0.12
CA GLU A 209 -0.81 -3.86 -1.06
C GLU A 209 -0.19 -3.26 -2.34
N TRP A 210 1.03 -2.71 -2.22
CA TRP A 210 1.75 -2.04 -3.30
C TRP A 210 2.37 -3.03 -4.26
N VAL A 211 1.99 -2.96 -5.54
CA VAL A 211 2.53 -3.80 -6.62
C VAL A 211 2.98 -2.92 -7.79
N TRP A 212 4.24 -3.08 -8.18
CA TRP A 212 4.82 -2.38 -9.33
C TRP A 212 4.15 -2.82 -10.63
N THR A 213 3.91 -1.90 -11.56
CA THR A 213 3.21 -2.23 -12.81
C THR A 213 4.11 -2.88 -13.85
N ASP A 214 5.41 -2.57 -13.86
CA ASP A 214 6.36 -3.01 -14.88
C ASP A 214 6.86 -4.46 -14.71
N ASP A 215 7.02 -4.93 -13.47
CA ASP A 215 7.48 -6.29 -13.16
C ASP A 215 6.51 -7.13 -12.31
N HIS A 216 5.38 -6.55 -11.92
CA HIS A 216 4.31 -7.15 -11.09
C HIS A 216 4.76 -7.69 -9.71
N LYS A 217 5.92 -7.27 -9.20
CA LYS A 217 6.36 -7.63 -7.84
C LYS A 217 5.72 -6.72 -6.78
N PRO A 218 5.46 -7.24 -5.57
CA PRO A 218 5.11 -6.39 -4.44
C PRO A 218 6.32 -5.57 -3.98
N LEU A 219 6.07 -4.40 -3.38
CA LEU A 219 7.09 -3.61 -2.68
C LEU A 219 7.68 -4.39 -1.50
N ILE A 220 6.80 -5.00 -0.69
CA ILE A 220 7.17 -5.81 0.46
C ILE A 220 7.18 -7.28 0.02
N GLN A 221 8.38 -7.81 -0.19
CA GLN A 221 8.60 -9.23 -0.44
C GLN A 221 8.47 -10.01 0.89
N LYS A 222 7.86 -11.20 0.84
CA LYS A 222 7.54 -12.07 1.98
C LYS A 222 8.28 -13.41 1.87
#